data_AF-A0A1F9S8I4-F1
#
_entry.id   AF-A0A1F9S8I4-F1
#
_cell.length_a   1.000
_cell.length_b   1.000
_cell.length_c   1.000
_cell.angle_alpha   90.00
_cell.angle_beta   90.00
_cell.angle_gamma   90.00
#
_symmetry.space_group_name_H-M   'P 1'
#
loop_
_entity.id
_entity.type
_entity.pdbx_description
1 polymer ?
#
loop_
_entity_poly.entity_id
_entity_poly.type
_entity_poly.pdbx_seq_one_letter_code
_entity_poly.pdbx_strand_id
1 'polypeptide(L)'
;MLLKTALALVLAVPAAGAAQETAVATAPVQASTAAVQLSTAPVPAPLPEWRLSPLRRLSVDLDRLARFGWSLPPERLDALAAEAAALSARVREALGRDVLAAVEREEAPRLSEAAKKTLARFRAELQVYYATNGGKYPASPARLAPDQIHSVPALELPGHEASAVITLIDSRKFDNDASKAVTDSGGWLYFTAPESANYGLLLIDCSHREPGGEEFYKY
;
A
#
# COMPACT_ATOMS: atom_id res chain seq x y z
N MET A 1 56.72 -52.29 4.42
CA MET A 1 56.47 -51.40 5.57
C MET A 1 55.15 -50.67 5.34
N LEU A 2 54.19 -50.89 6.25
CA LEU A 2 53.05 -50.04 6.65
C LEU A 2 52.02 -49.64 5.55
N LEU A 3 50.90 -50.35 5.45
CA LEU A 3 49.57 -50.07 6.07
C LEU A 3 48.72 -49.11 5.19
N LYS A 4 47.72 -49.62 4.44
CA LYS A 4 46.27 -49.66 4.79
C LYS A 4 45.75 -48.26 5.14
N THR A 5 44.65 -47.73 4.58
CA THR A 5 43.29 -48.27 4.75
C THR A 5 42.30 -47.50 3.85
N ALA A 6 41.31 -48.24 3.33
CA ALA A 6 40.15 -47.73 2.60
C ALA A 6 39.14 -47.02 3.52
N LEU A 7 38.41 -46.04 2.99
CA LEU A 7 37.23 -45.48 3.64
C LEU A 7 36.04 -45.54 2.66
N ALA A 8 35.21 -46.56 2.85
CA ALA A 8 33.89 -46.69 2.24
C ALA A 8 32.90 -45.93 3.12
N LEU A 9 32.20 -44.93 2.56
CA LEU A 9 31.14 -44.21 3.25
C LEU A 9 29.81 -44.93 3.03
N VAL A 10 29.37 -45.64 4.07
CA VAL A 10 28.06 -46.32 4.15
C VAL A 10 26.99 -45.29 4.48
N LEU A 11 25.94 -45.25 3.65
CA LEU A 11 24.68 -44.55 3.92
C LEU A 11 23.94 -45.25 5.04
N ALA A 12 23.77 -44.59 6.18
CA ALA A 12 22.90 -45.03 7.26
C ALA A 12 21.60 -44.22 7.25
N VAL A 13 20.50 -44.91 6.94
CA VAL A 13 19.12 -44.46 7.18
C VAL A 13 18.78 -44.76 8.64
N PRO A 14 18.32 -43.78 9.45
CA PRO A 14 17.66 -44.11 10.71
C PRO A 14 16.16 -44.31 10.49
N ALA A 15 15.71 -45.49 10.91
CA ALA A 15 14.32 -45.86 11.10
C ALA A 15 13.78 -45.32 12.45
N ALA A 16 12.48 -45.02 12.44
CA ALA A 16 11.49 -45.08 13.52
C ALA A 16 12.00 -44.99 14.97
N GLY A 17 11.72 -43.85 15.61
CA GLY A 17 11.83 -43.65 17.05
C GLY A 17 10.52 -43.15 17.64
N ALA A 18 9.88 -44.05 18.41
CA ALA A 18 9.02 -43.83 19.57
C ALA A 18 8.01 -42.66 19.57
N ALA A 19 6.74 -43.04 19.51
CA ALA A 19 5.63 -42.27 20.05
C ALA A 19 5.85 -42.03 21.55
N GLN A 20 6.02 -40.77 21.94
CA GLN A 20 5.75 -40.29 23.29
C GLN A 20 4.42 -39.53 23.26
N GLU A 21 3.43 -40.17 23.85
CA GLU A 21 2.11 -39.63 24.13
C GLU A 21 2.24 -38.66 25.31
N THR A 22 2.57 -37.40 25.02
CA THR A 22 2.38 -36.31 25.97
C THR A 22 0.91 -35.93 25.98
N ALA A 23 0.20 -36.45 26.98
CA ALA A 23 -1.12 -35.99 27.38
C ALA A 23 -1.04 -34.50 27.75
N VAL A 24 -1.29 -33.63 26.78
CA VAL A 24 -1.60 -32.22 27.04
C VAL A 24 -3.02 -32.19 27.57
N ALA A 25 -3.15 -31.85 28.86
CA ALA A 25 -4.42 -31.50 29.47
C ALA A 25 -5.05 -30.36 28.68
N THR A 26 -6.01 -30.68 27.81
CA THR A 26 -6.94 -29.73 27.22
C THR A 26 -7.79 -29.14 28.34
N ALA A 27 -7.34 -28.01 28.87
CA ALA A 27 -8.24 -27.09 29.55
C ALA A 27 -9.35 -26.70 28.57
N PRO A 28 -10.63 -26.71 28.96
CA PRO A 28 -11.69 -26.22 28.10
C PRO A 28 -11.43 -24.73 27.86
N VAL A 29 -11.03 -24.39 26.64
CA VAL A 29 -11.11 -23.02 26.13
C VAL A 29 -12.60 -22.70 26.17
N GLN A 30 -13.01 -21.95 27.19
CA GLN A 30 -14.29 -21.27 27.18
C GLN A 30 -14.26 -20.37 25.96
N ALA A 31 -14.90 -20.84 24.88
CA ALA A 31 -15.26 -20.01 23.75
C ALA A 31 -16.17 -18.92 24.31
N SER A 32 -15.58 -17.78 24.64
CA SER A 32 -16.32 -16.55 24.88
C SER A 32 -16.90 -16.16 23.53
N THR A 33 -18.06 -16.71 23.21
CA THR A 33 -18.97 -16.18 22.21
C THR A 33 -19.51 -14.86 22.78
N ALA A 34 -18.67 -13.84 22.80
CA ALA A 34 -19.13 -12.46 22.77
C ALA A 34 -19.76 -12.28 21.39
N ALA A 35 -21.02 -12.71 21.27
CA ALA A 35 -21.85 -12.36 20.15
C ALA A 35 -21.82 -10.85 20.05
N VAL A 36 -21.24 -10.34 18.95
CA VAL A 36 -21.39 -8.96 18.56
C VAL A 36 -22.90 -8.74 18.46
N GLN A 37 -23.47 -8.09 19.48
CA GLN A 37 -24.83 -7.56 19.41
C GLN A 37 -24.78 -6.47 18.34
N LEU A 38 -25.00 -6.88 17.10
CA LEU A 38 -25.40 -5.98 16.03
C LEU A 38 -26.65 -5.28 16.55
N SER A 39 -26.49 -4.00 16.84
CA SER A 39 -27.59 -3.11 17.21
C SER A 39 -28.76 -3.36 16.26
N THR A 40 -29.88 -3.84 16.79
CA THR A 40 -31.15 -4.06 16.06
C THR A 40 -31.86 -2.73 15.78
N ALA A 41 -31.11 -1.64 15.69
CA ALA A 41 -31.66 -0.35 15.32
C ALA A 41 -32.33 -0.49 13.94
N PRO A 42 -33.57 0.01 13.78
CA PRO A 42 -34.26 -0.03 12.50
C PRO A 42 -33.39 0.65 11.45
N VAL A 43 -33.13 -0.06 10.36
CA VAL A 43 -32.46 0.52 9.18
C VAL A 43 -33.24 1.75 8.78
N PRO A 44 -32.63 2.96 8.80
CA PRO A 44 -33.36 4.18 8.46
C PRO A 44 -33.90 4.05 7.04
N ALA A 45 -35.15 4.51 6.84
CA ALA A 45 -35.78 4.49 5.53
C ALA A 45 -34.86 5.17 4.50
N PRO A 46 -34.73 4.61 3.28
CA PRO A 46 -33.87 5.20 2.25
C PRO A 46 -34.28 6.64 1.99
N LEU A 47 -33.29 7.53 1.97
CA LEU A 47 -33.54 8.95 1.68
C LEU A 47 -34.16 9.09 0.28
N PRO A 48 -35.14 9.99 0.11
CA PRO A 48 -35.76 10.19 -1.19
C PRO A 48 -34.75 10.78 -2.18
N GLU A 49 -34.75 10.27 -3.43
CA GLU A 49 -33.71 10.54 -4.44
C GLU A 49 -33.46 12.01 -4.75
N TRP A 50 -34.49 12.85 -4.64
CA TRP A 50 -34.38 14.29 -4.89
C TRP A 50 -33.42 14.99 -3.92
N ARG A 51 -33.26 14.47 -2.69
CA ARG A 51 -32.30 15.02 -1.70
C ARG A 51 -30.85 14.76 -2.09
N LEU A 52 -30.59 13.67 -2.82
CA LEU A 52 -29.25 13.27 -3.24
C LEU A 52 -28.89 13.75 -4.65
N SER A 53 -29.88 14.20 -5.42
CA SER A 53 -29.69 14.60 -6.82
C SER A 53 -28.67 15.74 -7.01
N PRO A 54 -28.65 16.80 -6.17
CA PRO A 54 -27.61 17.83 -6.26
C PRO A 54 -26.20 17.29 -5.98
N LEU A 55 -26.05 16.39 -5.01
CA LEU A 55 -24.76 15.76 -4.68
C LEU A 55 -24.26 14.85 -5.80
N ARG A 56 -25.16 14.08 -6.43
CA ARG A 56 -24.82 13.27 -7.61
C ARG A 56 -24.36 14.14 -8.77
N ARG A 57 -25.03 15.26 -9.03
CA ARG A 57 -24.64 16.20 -10.08
C ARG A 57 -23.25 16.79 -9.81
N LEU A 58 -23.01 17.23 -8.58
CA LEU A 58 -21.70 17.74 -8.16
C LEU A 58 -20.60 16.68 -8.36
N SER A 59 -20.84 15.43 -7.97
CA SER A 59 -19.88 14.34 -8.17
C SER A 59 -19.51 14.15 -9.65
N VAL A 60 -20.50 14.20 -10.56
CA VAL A 60 -20.25 14.13 -12.01
C VAL A 60 -19.45 15.34 -12.50
N ASP A 61 -19.73 16.54 -12.01
CA ASP A 61 -19.01 17.74 -12.41
C ASP A 61 -17.57 17.76 -11.88
N LEU A 62 -17.33 17.23 -10.67
CA LEU A 62 -15.98 17.03 -10.13
C LEU A 62 -15.18 15.98 -10.92
N ASP A 63 -15.80 14.87 -11.36
CA ASP A 63 -15.14 13.89 -12.24
C ASP A 63 -14.74 14.51 -13.59
N ARG A 64 -15.60 15.36 -14.17
CA ARG A 64 -15.26 16.12 -15.37
C ARG A 64 -14.09 17.08 -15.12
N LEU A 65 -14.10 17.79 -13.99
CA LEU A 65 -13.01 18.69 -13.61
C LEU A 65 -11.69 17.92 -13.45
N ALA A 66 -11.69 16.74 -12.84
CA ALA A 66 -10.49 15.92 -12.69
C ALA A 66 -9.90 15.48 -14.05
N ARG A 67 -10.76 15.18 -15.04
CA ARG A 67 -10.33 14.73 -16.38
C ARG A 67 -9.89 15.85 -17.31
N PHE A 68 -10.53 17.02 -17.20
CA PHE A 68 -10.36 18.13 -18.15
C PHE A 68 -9.81 19.41 -17.51
N GLY A 69 -9.49 19.39 -16.22
CA GLY A 69 -9.04 20.57 -15.45
C GLY A 69 -7.75 21.18 -15.98
N TRP A 70 -6.91 20.41 -16.68
CA TRP A 70 -5.72 20.90 -17.36
C TRP A 70 -6.01 21.93 -18.45
N SER A 71 -7.25 22.04 -18.91
CA SER A 71 -7.68 23.05 -19.89
C SER A 71 -8.07 24.40 -19.27
N LEU A 72 -8.14 24.49 -17.93
CA LEU A 72 -8.51 25.72 -17.23
C LEU A 72 -7.29 26.59 -16.90
N PRO A 73 -7.47 27.92 -16.81
CA PRO A 73 -6.44 28.80 -16.24
C PRO A 73 -6.10 28.39 -14.80
N PRO A 74 -4.82 28.43 -14.40
CA PRO A 74 -4.38 27.97 -13.08
C PRO A 74 -5.08 28.72 -11.94
N GLU A 75 -5.32 30.01 -12.08
CA GLU A 75 -5.98 30.83 -11.05
C GLU A 75 -7.42 30.37 -10.79
N ARG A 76 -8.11 29.87 -11.83
CA ARG A 76 -9.46 29.31 -11.67
C ARG A 76 -9.42 27.95 -11.01
N LEU A 77 -8.42 27.13 -11.34
CA LEU A 77 -8.23 25.83 -10.72
C LEU A 77 -7.96 25.99 -9.21
N ASP A 78 -7.10 26.93 -8.83
CA ASP A 78 -6.75 27.20 -7.43
C ASP A 78 -7.97 27.68 -6.63
N ALA A 79 -8.77 28.60 -7.18
CA ALA A 79 -10.00 29.07 -6.55
C ALA A 79 -11.01 27.91 -6.35
N LEU A 80 -11.22 27.08 -7.38
CA LEU A 80 -12.10 25.91 -7.31
C LEU A 80 -11.58 24.87 -6.31
N ALA A 81 -10.26 24.67 -6.24
CA ALA A 81 -9.64 23.76 -5.28
C ALA A 81 -9.89 24.23 -3.83
N ALA A 82 -9.77 25.53 -3.56
CA ALA A 82 -10.08 26.10 -2.25
C ALA A 82 -11.56 25.90 -1.85
N GLU A 83 -12.48 26.12 -2.79
CA GLU A 83 -13.91 25.89 -2.55
C GLU A 83 -14.24 24.41 -2.31
N ALA A 84 -13.66 23.52 -3.11
CA ALA A 84 -13.82 22.08 -2.97
C ALA A 84 -13.28 21.58 -1.61
N ALA A 85 -12.12 22.09 -1.17
CA ALA A 85 -11.55 21.80 0.14
C ALA A 85 -12.49 22.25 1.27
N ALA A 86 -13.05 23.48 1.19
CA ALA A 86 -13.99 24.00 2.16
C ALA A 86 -15.31 23.22 2.19
N LEU A 87 -15.80 22.75 1.05
CA LEU A 87 -16.97 21.87 0.99
C LEU A 87 -16.67 20.50 1.60
N SER A 88 -15.53 19.90 1.25
CA SER A 88 -15.08 18.62 1.80
C SER A 88 -15.00 18.67 3.33
N ALA A 89 -14.41 19.72 3.89
CA ALA A 89 -14.35 19.92 5.33
C ALA A 89 -15.73 19.92 5.99
N ARG A 90 -16.70 20.67 5.43
CA ARG A 90 -18.08 20.72 5.91
C ARG A 90 -18.80 19.37 5.80
N VAL A 91 -18.56 18.63 4.72
CA VAL A 91 -19.12 17.27 4.55
C VAL A 91 -18.55 16.31 5.58
N ARG A 92 -17.23 16.33 5.80
CA ARG A 92 -16.58 15.50 6.83
C ARG A 92 -17.10 15.82 8.23
N GLU A 93 -17.27 17.10 8.55
CA GLU A 93 -17.88 17.53 9.82
C GLU A 93 -19.32 17.00 9.97
N ALA A 94 -20.14 17.11 8.92
CA ALA A 94 -21.52 16.65 8.93
C ALA A 94 -21.67 15.12 9.03
N LEU A 95 -20.76 14.35 8.41
CA LEU A 95 -20.73 12.89 8.52
C LEU A 95 -20.32 12.43 9.93
N GLY A 96 -19.45 13.21 10.59
CA GLY A 96 -18.95 12.89 11.91
C GLY A 96 -17.91 11.77 11.92
N ARG A 97 -17.23 11.63 13.06
CA ARG A 97 -16.07 10.72 13.21
C ARG A 97 -16.43 9.24 13.00
N ASP A 98 -17.58 8.81 13.48
CA ASP A 98 -17.94 7.38 13.46
C ASP A 98 -18.25 6.88 12.05
N VAL A 99 -18.94 7.71 11.25
CA VAL A 99 -19.25 7.38 9.85
C VAL A 99 -17.98 7.39 9.02
N LEU A 100 -17.13 8.41 9.19
CA LEU A 100 -15.83 8.47 8.49
C LEU A 100 -14.96 7.26 8.84
N ALA A 101 -14.86 6.90 10.12
CA ALA A 101 -14.11 5.72 10.54
C ALA A 101 -14.72 4.40 10.04
N ALA A 102 -16.03 4.33 9.81
CA ALA A 102 -16.67 3.17 9.20
C ALA A 102 -16.34 3.06 7.70
N VAL A 103 -16.45 4.18 6.97
CA VAL A 103 -16.09 4.26 5.55
C VAL A 103 -14.62 3.93 5.35
N GLU A 104 -13.71 4.52 6.13
CA GLU A 104 -12.27 4.25 6.06
C GLU A 104 -11.96 2.76 6.29
N ARG A 105 -12.64 2.10 7.25
CA ARG A 105 -12.48 0.65 7.48
C ARG A 105 -13.00 -0.19 6.32
N GLU A 106 -14.07 0.23 5.68
CA GLU A 106 -14.64 -0.45 4.51
C GLU A 106 -13.76 -0.26 3.26
N GLU A 107 -13.20 0.92 3.08
CA GLU A 107 -12.35 1.25 1.92
C GLU A 107 -10.91 0.76 2.06
N ALA A 108 -10.41 0.59 3.28
CA ALA A 108 -9.00 0.26 3.52
C ALA A 108 -8.52 -0.98 2.74
N PRO A 109 -9.24 -2.12 2.70
CA PRO A 109 -8.82 -3.28 1.90
C PRO A 109 -8.72 -2.96 0.40
N ARG A 110 -9.65 -2.18 -0.14
CA ARG A 110 -9.66 -1.78 -1.55
C ARG A 110 -8.46 -0.92 -1.89
N LEU A 111 -8.15 0.07 -1.03
CA LEU A 111 -7.02 0.97 -1.21
C LEU A 111 -5.69 0.21 -1.09
N SER A 112 -5.55 -0.67 -0.09
CA SER A 112 -4.37 -1.52 0.06
C SER A 112 -4.09 -2.36 -1.18
N GLU A 113 -5.11 -3.04 -1.70
CA GLU A 113 -4.97 -3.87 -2.90
C GLU A 113 -4.66 -3.05 -4.16
N ALA A 114 -5.23 -1.85 -4.29
CA ALA A 114 -4.91 -0.94 -5.37
C ALA A 114 -3.45 -0.45 -5.31
N ALA A 115 -2.94 -0.14 -4.12
CA ALA A 115 -1.56 0.27 -3.91
C ALA A 115 -0.57 -0.85 -4.27
N LYS A 116 -0.81 -2.08 -3.83
CA LYS A 116 0.02 -3.26 -4.17
C LYS A 116 0.09 -3.49 -5.68
N LYS A 117 -1.05 -3.44 -6.37
CA LYS A 117 -1.10 -3.59 -7.83
C LYS A 117 -0.33 -2.49 -8.54
N THR A 118 -0.47 -1.25 -8.06
CA THR A 118 0.25 -0.10 -8.59
C THR A 118 1.75 -0.26 -8.40
N LEU A 119 2.20 -0.66 -7.21
CA LEU A 119 3.60 -0.94 -6.91
C LEU A 119 4.17 -2.04 -7.83
N ALA A 120 3.45 -3.16 -7.97
CA ALA A 120 3.87 -4.27 -8.84
C ALA A 120 4.04 -3.82 -10.29
N ARG A 121 3.09 -3.03 -10.81
CA ARG A 121 3.19 -2.45 -12.15
C ARG A 121 4.38 -1.50 -12.27
N PHE A 122 4.55 -0.59 -11.31
CA PHE A 122 5.63 0.40 -11.37
C PHE A 122 7.02 -0.27 -11.32
N ARG A 123 7.17 -1.31 -10.49
CA ARG A 123 8.39 -2.14 -10.48
C ARG A 123 8.62 -2.86 -11.81
N ALA A 124 7.57 -3.36 -12.45
CA ALA A 124 7.70 -4.00 -13.77
C ALA A 124 8.26 -3.03 -14.81
N GLU A 125 7.78 -1.78 -14.85
CA GLU A 125 8.32 -0.74 -15.74
C GLU A 125 9.79 -0.41 -15.42
N LEU A 126 10.16 -0.34 -14.13
CA LEU A 126 11.57 -0.18 -13.74
C LEU A 126 12.46 -1.33 -14.23
N GLN A 127 11.96 -2.57 -14.23
CA GLN A 127 12.69 -3.72 -14.77
C GLN A 127 12.85 -3.63 -16.29
N VAL A 128 11.81 -3.17 -17.01
CA VAL A 128 11.89 -2.91 -18.45
C VAL A 128 12.99 -1.87 -18.73
N TYR A 129 12.97 -0.75 -18.02
CA TYR A 129 14.02 0.27 -18.12
C TYR A 129 15.42 -0.31 -17.86
N TYR A 130 15.59 -1.08 -16.79
CA TYR A 130 16.87 -1.71 -16.46
C TYR A 130 17.42 -2.56 -17.61
N ALA A 131 16.55 -3.38 -18.22
CA ALA A 131 16.90 -4.24 -19.34
C ALA A 131 17.29 -3.45 -20.59
N THR A 132 16.60 -2.34 -20.89
CA THR A 132 16.87 -1.52 -22.08
C THR A 132 18.05 -0.57 -21.92
N ASN A 133 18.45 -0.25 -20.68
CA ASN A 133 19.45 0.77 -20.38
C ASN A 133 20.78 0.17 -19.89
N GLY A 134 21.09 -1.06 -20.31
CA GLY A 134 22.38 -1.69 -20.05
C GLY A 134 22.60 -2.05 -18.58
N GLY A 135 21.53 -2.46 -17.89
CA GLY A 135 21.59 -2.87 -16.49
C GLY A 135 21.73 -1.71 -15.51
N LYS A 136 21.14 -0.56 -15.83
CA LYS A 136 21.13 0.63 -14.97
C LYS A 136 19.70 1.07 -14.71
N TYR A 137 19.36 1.24 -13.44
CA TYR A 137 18.10 1.85 -13.04
C TYR A 137 18.14 3.37 -13.22
N PRO A 138 16.99 4.04 -13.42
CA PRO A 138 16.96 5.48 -13.59
C PRO A 138 17.32 6.20 -12.28
N ALA A 139 17.84 7.42 -12.39
CA ALA A 139 18.09 8.29 -11.23
C ALA A 139 16.80 8.74 -10.51
N SER A 140 15.65 8.60 -11.16
CA SER A 140 14.33 8.77 -10.56
C SER A 140 13.29 8.00 -11.38
N PRO A 141 12.31 7.32 -10.77
CA PRO A 141 11.21 6.67 -11.48
C PRO A 141 10.36 7.64 -12.31
N ALA A 142 10.39 8.94 -12.01
CA ALA A 142 9.74 9.96 -12.84
C ALA A 142 10.30 10.01 -14.28
N ARG A 143 11.53 9.50 -14.51
CA ARG A 143 12.14 9.40 -15.84
C ARG A 143 11.47 8.38 -16.76
N LEU A 144 10.65 7.49 -16.21
CA LEU A 144 9.86 6.55 -17.01
C LEU A 144 8.73 7.26 -17.78
N ALA A 145 8.36 8.48 -17.35
CA ALA A 145 7.35 9.28 -18.02
C ALA A 145 7.95 10.21 -19.08
N PRO A 146 7.27 10.45 -20.22
CA PRO A 146 5.95 9.89 -20.59
C PRO A 146 6.04 8.54 -21.34
N ASP A 147 7.24 8.02 -21.59
CA ASP A 147 7.48 6.98 -22.59
C ASP A 147 7.00 5.59 -22.16
N GLN A 148 7.30 5.16 -20.94
CA GLN A 148 6.90 3.85 -20.39
C GLN A 148 5.64 3.97 -19.51
N ILE A 149 5.48 5.10 -18.83
CA ILE A 149 4.28 5.43 -18.04
C ILE A 149 3.79 6.82 -18.43
N HIS A 150 2.47 7.05 -18.40
CA HIS A 150 1.94 8.40 -18.72
C HIS A 150 2.38 9.46 -17.71
N SER A 151 2.37 9.10 -16.42
CA SER A 151 2.81 9.95 -15.32
C SER A 151 3.20 9.06 -14.14
N VAL A 152 3.88 9.62 -13.14
CA VAL A 152 4.08 8.93 -11.86
C VAL A 152 2.70 8.64 -11.25
N PRO A 153 2.38 7.36 -10.94
CA PRO A 153 1.10 7.02 -10.36
C PRO A 153 0.97 7.60 -8.96
N ALA A 154 -0.16 8.21 -8.65
CA ALA A 154 -0.50 8.59 -7.28
C ALA A 154 -0.96 7.35 -6.49
N LEU A 155 -0.51 7.24 -5.25
CA LEU A 155 -0.97 6.25 -4.29
C LEU A 155 -2.07 6.84 -3.43
N GLU A 156 -3.18 6.11 -3.32
CA GLU A 156 -4.21 6.33 -2.31
C GLU A 156 -4.04 5.24 -1.24
N LEU A 157 -3.59 5.65 -0.05
CA LEU A 157 -3.41 4.75 1.10
C LEU A 157 -4.40 5.11 2.21
N PRO A 158 -4.84 4.14 3.02
CA PRO A 158 -5.65 4.42 4.20
C PRO A 158 -4.95 5.44 5.10
N GLY A 159 -5.62 6.54 5.43
CA GLY A 159 -5.10 7.60 6.30
C GLY A 159 -4.14 8.59 5.64
N HIS A 160 -3.92 8.51 4.32
CA HIS A 160 -3.10 9.46 3.56
C HIS A 160 -3.90 10.12 2.45
N GLU A 161 -3.56 11.36 2.11
CA GLU A 161 -4.02 11.97 0.86
C GLU A 161 -3.32 11.31 -0.34
N ALA A 162 -3.98 11.34 -1.50
CA ALA A 162 -3.43 10.78 -2.72
C ALA A 162 -2.09 11.45 -3.06
N SER A 163 -1.00 10.68 -3.15
CA SER A 163 0.35 11.23 -3.31
C SER A 163 1.13 10.52 -4.40
N ALA A 164 1.73 11.29 -5.30
CA ALA A 164 2.70 10.81 -6.31
C ALA A 164 4.14 11.22 -5.96
N VAL A 165 4.38 11.69 -4.72
CA VAL A 165 5.70 12.12 -4.27
C VAL A 165 6.67 10.94 -4.31
N ILE A 166 7.91 11.21 -4.72
CA ILE A 166 8.99 10.21 -4.70
C ILE A 166 10.11 10.71 -3.79
N THR A 167 10.32 10.02 -2.68
CA THR A 167 11.46 10.19 -1.78
C THR A 167 12.65 9.42 -2.34
N LEU A 168 13.69 10.12 -2.77
CA LEU A 168 14.91 9.52 -3.33
C LEU A 168 15.94 9.26 -2.23
N ILE A 169 16.46 8.04 -2.19
CA ILE A 169 17.49 7.59 -1.26
C ILE A 169 18.78 7.36 -2.03
N ASP A 170 19.65 8.38 -2.00
CA ASP A 170 20.95 8.36 -2.67
C ASP A 170 22.10 8.08 -1.68
N SER A 171 21.98 6.97 -0.94
CA SER A 171 23.04 6.55 -0.03
C SER A 171 22.92 5.07 0.36
N ARG A 172 24.03 4.52 0.86
CA ARG A 172 24.10 3.17 1.47
C ARG A 172 23.59 3.10 2.92
N LYS A 173 23.11 4.23 3.46
CA LYS A 173 22.78 4.37 4.89
C LYS A 173 21.76 3.33 5.37
N PHE A 174 20.90 2.88 4.48
CA PHE A 174 19.77 2.00 4.79
C PHE A 174 19.91 0.60 4.16
N ASP A 175 21.10 0.21 3.70
CA ASP A 175 21.36 -1.11 3.08
C ASP A 175 20.98 -2.27 4.03
N ASN A 176 21.22 -2.10 5.33
CA ASN A 176 20.93 -3.14 6.32
C ASN A 176 19.47 -3.15 6.79
N ASP A 177 18.74 -2.05 6.56
CA ASP A 177 17.39 -1.85 7.08
C ASP A 177 16.68 -0.71 6.34
N ALA A 178 15.93 -1.06 5.31
CA ALA A 178 15.18 -0.11 4.49
C ALA A 178 14.03 0.57 5.26
N SER A 179 13.55 -0.02 6.36
CA SER A 179 12.45 0.57 7.15
C SER A 179 12.81 1.94 7.74
N LYS A 180 14.10 2.17 8.00
CA LYS A 180 14.63 3.46 8.50
C LYS A 180 14.61 4.58 7.47
N ALA A 181 14.41 4.26 6.19
CA ALA A 181 14.25 5.25 5.14
C ALA A 181 12.80 5.72 4.99
N VAL A 182 11.83 5.00 5.56
CA VAL A 182 10.39 5.31 5.49
C VAL A 182 10.11 6.60 6.28
N THR A 183 9.44 7.54 5.64
CA THR A 183 9.07 8.86 6.15
C THR A 183 7.58 9.07 6.32
N ASP A 184 6.76 8.08 5.93
CA ASP A 184 5.29 8.17 5.98
C ASP A 184 4.71 9.29 5.10
N SER A 185 5.33 9.54 3.94
CA SER A 185 4.81 10.52 2.97
C SER A 185 3.54 10.08 2.24
N GLY A 186 3.19 8.79 2.32
CA GLY A 186 2.09 8.19 1.57
C GLY A 186 2.38 8.01 0.07
N GLY A 187 3.59 8.37 -0.38
CA GLY A 187 4.04 8.23 -1.76
C GLY A 187 5.01 7.07 -1.96
N TRP A 188 6.02 7.30 -2.78
CA TRP A 188 7.02 6.31 -3.17
C TRP A 188 8.36 6.56 -2.48
N LEU A 189 9.05 5.48 -2.14
CA LEU A 189 10.44 5.52 -1.68
C LEU A 189 11.32 4.77 -2.69
N TYR A 190 12.39 5.40 -3.16
CA TYR A 190 13.21 4.83 -4.23
C TYR A 190 14.72 4.97 -3.97
N PHE A 191 15.45 3.88 -4.11
CA PHE A 191 16.89 3.82 -3.88
C PHE A 191 17.69 4.04 -5.17
N THR A 192 18.41 5.16 -5.25
CA THR A 192 19.09 5.62 -6.47
C THR A 192 20.59 5.33 -6.48
N ALA A 193 21.21 5.10 -5.32
CA ALA A 193 22.65 4.94 -5.19
C ALA A 193 23.12 3.62 -5.82
N PRO A 194 23.93 3.63 -6.90
CA PRO A 194 24.39 2.42 -7.58
C PRO A 194 25.20 1.46 -6.70
N GLU A 195 25.83 1.99 -5.65
CA GLU A 195 26.61 1.24 -4.67
C GLU A 195 25.78 0.67 -3.50
N SER A 196 24.48 1.00 -3.42
CA SER A 196 23.55 0.46 -2.42
C SER A 196 23.14 -0.96 -2.77
N ALA A 197 23.05 -1.82 -1.76
CA ALA A 197 22.44 -3.14 -1.90
C ALA A 197 20.96 -3.06 -2.34
N ASN A 198 20.31 -1.93 -2.08
CA ASN A 198 18.93 -1.65 -2.45
C ASN A 198 18.83 -0.90 -3.78
N TYR A 199 19.89 -0.77 -4.59
CA TYR A 199 19.84 -0.01 -5.83
C TYR A 199 18.69 -0.45 -6.76
N GLY A 200 17.81 0.50 -7.12
CA GLY A 200 16.61 0.25 -7.93
C GLY A 200 15.40 -0.27 -7.15
N LEU A 201 15.50 -0.43 -5.83
CA LEU A 201 14.38 -0.81 -4.98
C LEU A 201 13.38 0.35 -4.90
N LEU A 202 12.13 0.05 -5.24
CA LEU A 202 10.98 0.93 -5.09
C LEU A 202 10.05 0.35 -4.03
N LEU A 203 9.71 1.12 -3.01
CA LEU A 203 8.78 0.76 -1.92
C LEU A 203 7.64 1.78 -1.83
N ILE A 204 6.58 1.41 -1.10
CA ILE A 204 5.58 2.36 -0.62
C ILE A 204 6.15 3.06 0.62
N ASP A 205 6.11 4.39 0.65
CA ASP A 205 6.62 5.20 1.76
C ASP A 205 5.55 5.34 2.88
N CYS A 206 5.27 4.22 3.54
CA CYS A 206 4.31 4.16 4.64
C CYS A 206 4.61 3.02 5.62
N SER A 207 4.72 3.35 6.91
CA SER A 207 4.95 2.46 8.05
C SER A 207 3.66 1.89 8.64
N HIS A 208 2.50 2.43 8.24
CA HIS A 208 1.21 1.94 8.68
C HIS A 208 0.94 0.52 8.18
N ARG A 209 0.12 -0.20 8.94
CA ARG A 209 -0.29 -1.57 8.61
C ARG A 209 -1.53 -1.56 7.76
N GLU A 210 -1.56 -2.45 6.78
CA GLU A 210 -2.79 -2.75 6.07
C GLU A 210 -3.75 -3.55 6.97
N PRO A 211 -5.03 -3.72 6.57
CA PRO A 211 -5.99 -4.54 7.33
C PRO A 211 -5.52 -5.99 7.60
N GLY A 212 -4.64 -6.54 6.74
CA GLY A 212 -3.99 -7.84 6.93
C GLY A 212 -2.83 -7.87 7.94
N GLY A 213 -2.40 -6.73 8.44
CA GLY A 213 -1.43 -6.59 9.54
C GLY A 213 0.03 -6.36 9.13
N GLU A 214 0.35 -6.40 7.83
CA GLU A 214 1.69 -6.12 7.31
C GLU A 214 1.87 -4.63 6.97
N GLU A 215 3.07 -4.10 7.21
CA GLU A 215 3.41 -2.71 6.92
C GLU A 215 3.58 -2.46 5.41
N PHE A 216 3.06 -1.35 4.89
CA PHE A 216 3.05 -1.06 3.45
C PHE A 216 4.42 -1.08 2.78
N TYR A 217 5.47 -0.63 3.45
CA TYR A 217 6.83 -0.63 2.90
C TYR A 217 7.44 -2.03 2.70
N LYS A 218 6.81 -3.09 3.22
CA LYS A 218 7.31 -4.47 3.12
C LYS A 218 6.88 -5.19 1.84
N TYR A 219 5.88 -4.66 1.13
CA TYR A 219 5.49 -5.17 -0.18
C TYR A 219 6.54 -4.88 -1.24
#